data_AF-A0A3P7J187-F1
#
_entry.id   AF-A0A3P7J187-F1
#
_cell.length_a   1.000
_cell.length_b   1.000
_cell.length_c   1.000
_cell.angle_alpha   90.00
_cell.angle_beta   90.00
_cell.angle_gamma   90.00
#
_symmetry.space_group_name_H-M   'P 1'
#
loop_
_entity.id
_entity.type
_entity.pdbx_description
1 polymer ?
#
loop_
_entity_poly.entity_id
_entity_poly.type
_entity_poly.pdbx_seq_one_letter_code
_entity_poly.pdbx_strand_id
1 'polypeptide(L)'
;MKVRGGPFFNEVAEHMDLKLDCYKNEESRCKWMKELKYYAYSVHDSTIYQFLTLLGIGRKVVVPGLLPEYAAAAFVELWLDETENKPYFKVMYRSDENSGIYSVTKEIEGCSGGDFCDLDVFRKLAIKFKPDKPMAQYCEAELNVEANGSSTNAAVWSISVLVLSVLFFNKDA
;
A
#
# COMPACT_ATOMS: atom_id res chain seq x y z
N MET A 1 7.17 11.24 -0.28
CA MET A 1 6.47 9.99 0.12
C MET A 1 5.71 9.30 -1.00
N LYS A 2 5.34 9.99 -2.09
CA LYS A 2 4.62 9.39 -3.23
C LYS A 2 5.26 8.12 -3.80
N VAL A 3 6.57 8.12 -4.04
CA VAL A 3 7.23 6.97 -4.70
C VAL A 3 7.42 5.77 -3.78
N ARG A 4 7.90 5.97 -2.54
CA ARG A 4 8.27 4.86 -1.65
C ARG A 4 7.11 4.30 -0.82
N GLY A 5 6.26 5.18 -0.29
CA GLY A 5 5.13 4.79 0.57
C GLY A 5 3.78 4.83 -0.12
N GLY A 6 3.64 5.66 -1.16
CA GLY A 6 2.39 5.83 -1.91
C GLY A 6 1.81 4.52 -2.44
N PRO A 7 2.55 3.71 -3.22
CA PRO A 7 2.00 2.48 -3.82
C PRO A 7 1.38 1.54 -2.79
N PHE A 8 2.10 1.28 -1.69
CA PHE A 8 1.61 0.43 -0.61
C PHE A 8 0.37 1.02 0.07
N PHE A 9 0.36 2.32 0.36
CA PHE A 9 -0.79 2.98 0.97
C PHE A 9 -2.02 2.96 0.05
N ASN A 10 -1.81 3.17 -1.26
CA ASN A 10 -2.85 3.09 -2.27
C ASN A 10 -3.41 1.68 -2.40
N GLU A 11 -2.56 0.64 -2.42
CA GLU A 11 -2.99 -0.76 -2.46
C GLU A 11 -3.90 -1.10 -1.26
N VAL A 12 -3.53 -0.67 -0.06
CA VAL A 12 -4.37 -0.87 1.14
C VAL A 12 -5.74 -0.19 0.98
N ALA A 13 -5.78 1.04 0.45
CA ALA A 13 -7.05 1.72 0.16
C ALA A 13 -7.88 0.99 -0.91
N GLU A 14 -7.25 0.54 -1.99
CA GLU A 14 -7.90 -0.20 -3.08
C GLU A 14 -8.45 -1.55 -2.60
N HIS A 15 -7.75 -2.25 -1.71
CA HIS A 15 -8.26 -3.46 -1.06
C HIS A 15 -9.50 -3.18 -0.20
N MET A 16 -9.52 -2.06 0.54
CA MET A 16 -10.69 -1.67 1.33
C MET A 16 -11.89 -1.35 0.44
N ASP A 17 -11.68 -0.59 -0.64
CA ASP A 17 -12.75 -0.25 -1.59
C ASP A 17 -13.27 -1.51 -2.31
N LEU A 18 -12.38 -2.38 -2.79
CA LEU A 18 -12.77 -3.64 -3.42
C LEU A 18 -13.54 -4.55 -2.45
N LYS A 19 -13.18 -4.58 -1.16
CA LYS A 19 -13.92 -5.32 -0.14
C LYS A 19 -15.33 -4.79 0.04
N LEU A 20 -15.51 -3.47 0.10
CA LEU A 20 -16.83 -2.82 0.22
C LEU A 20 -17.70 -3.06 -1.02
N ASP A 21 -17.12 -2.93 -2.21
CA ASP A 21 -17.81 -3.17 -3.48
C ASP A 21 -18.30 -4.63 -3.56
N CYS A 22 -17.42 -5.57 -3.21
CA CYS A 22 -17.75 -6.98 -3.21
C CYS A 22 -18.63 -7.40 -2.04
N TYR A 23 -18.72 -6.64 -0.95
CA TYR A 23 -19.65 -6.91 0.13
C TYR A 23 -21.11 -6.75 -0.33
N LYS A 24 -21.38 -5.78 -1.21
CA LYS A 24 -22.73 -5.48 -1.73
C LYS A 24 -23.13 -6.27 -2.98
N ASN A 25 -22.18 -6.96 -3.63
CA ASN A 25 -22.37 -7.56 -4.95
C ASN A 25 -22.13 -9.08 -4.93
N GLU A 26 -22.90 -9.86 -5.69
CA GLU A 26 -22.78 -11.33 -5.80
C GLU A 26 -22.03 -11.82 -7.06
N GLU A 27 -21.41 -10.92 -7.81
CA GLU A 27 -20.59 -11.27 -8.97
C GLU A 27 -19.52 -12.33 -8.65
N SER A 28 -19.26 -13.21 -9.62
CA SER A 28 -18.27 -14.30 -9.49
C SER A 28 -16.87 -13.79 -9.11
N ARG A 29 -16.48 -12.61 -9.61
CA ARG A 29 -15.20 -11.95 -9.28
C ARG A 29 -15.06 -11.57 -7.80
N CYS A 30 -16.17 -11.49 -7.06
CA CYS A 30 -16.21 -11.10 -5.66
C CYS A 30 -16.16 -12.27 -4.68
N LYS A 31 -16.26 -13.52 -5.17
CA LYS A 31 -16.29 -14.72 -4.32
C LYS A 31 -15.06 -14.80 -3.40
N TRP A 32 -13.86 -14.64 -3.96
CA TRP A 32 -12.62 -14.69 -3.19
C TRP A 32 -12.50 -13.51 -2.20
N MET A 33 -12.91 -12.31 -2.63
CA MET A 33 -12.80 -11.10 -1.80
C MET A 33 -13.77 -11.14 -0.61
N LYS A 34 -14.98 -11.69 -0.77
CA LYS A 34 -15.95 -11.82 0.33
C LYS A 34 -15.41 -12.67 1.48
N GLU A 35 -14.77 -13.78 1.15
CA GLU A 35 -14.22 -14.73 2.13
C GLU A 35 -12.92 -14.22 2.78
N LEU A 36 -12.11 -13.45 2.05
CA LEU A 36 -10.84 -12.93 2.55
C LEU A 36 -11.03 -12.01 3.77
N LYS A 37 -10.31 -12.31 4.87
CA LYS A 37 -10.44 -11.58 6.14
C LYS A 37 -9.32 -10.58 6.40
N TYR A 38 -8.12 -10.84 5.90
CA TYR A 38 -6.98 -9.96 6.12
C TYR A 38 -5.94 -10.13 5.01
N TYR A 39 -5.16 -9.08 4.81
CA TYR A 39 -3.88 -9.12 4.10
C TYR A 39 -2.77 -9.00 5.14
N ALA A 40 -1.72 -9.81 5.01
CA ALA A 40 -0.55 -9.76 5.87
C ALA A 40 0.68 -9.51 5.03
N TYR A 41 1.44 -8.48 5.41
CA TYR A 41 2.65 -8.07 4.71
C TYR A 41 3.84 -8.18 5.68
N SER A 42 4.85 -8.97 5.29
CA SER A 42 6.15 -8.92 5.95
C SER A 42 6.93 -7.75 5.40
N VAL A 43 7.25 -6.78 6.26
CA VAL A 43 7.86 -5.51 5.85
C VAL A 43 8.97 -5.10 6.80
N HIS A 44 9.80 -4.15 6.36
CA HIS A 44 10.81 -3.53 7.21
C HIS A 44 10.21 -2.40 8.06
N ASP A 45 10.89 -2.10 9.16
CA ASP A 45 10.67 -0.93 10.03
C ASP A 45 10.43 0.37 9.26
N SER A 46 11.20 0.61 8.20
CA SER A 46 11.09 1.80 7.34
C SER A 46 9.76 1.87 6.61
N THR A 47 9.17 0.74 6.24
CA THR A 47 7.85 0.68 5.58
C THR A 47 6.74 1.02 6.58
N ILE A 48 6.82 0.47 7.80
CA ILE A 48 5.87 0.79 8.88
C ILE A 48 5.96 2.28 9.22
N TYR A 49 7.18 2.82 9.40
CA TYR A 49 7.37 4.23 9.69
C TYR A 49 6.82 5.13 8.58
N GLN A 50 7.04 4.76 7.32
CA GLN A 50 6.49 5.48 6.17
C GLN A 50 4.97 5.45 6.21
N PHE A 51 4.36 4.27 6.35
CA PHE A 51 2.91 4.13 6.45
C PHE A 51 2.31 5.05 7.54
N LEU A 52 2.88 5.03 8.75
CA LEU A 52 2.46 5.91 9.86
C LEU A 52 2.71 7.39 9.55
N THR A 53 3.75 7.73 8.78
CA THR A 53 4.02 9.11 8.40
C THR A 53 3.07 9.61 7.30
N LEU A 54 2.63 8.74 6.37
CA LEU A 54 1.59 9.07 5.40
C LEU A 54 0.26 9.36 6.10
N LEU A 55 -0.02 8.68 7.21
CA LEU A 55 -1.13 9.00 8.13
C LEU A 55 -0.92 10.28 8.96
N GLY A 56 0.26 10.90 8.90
CA GLY A 56 0.60 12.09 9.69
C GLY A 56 0.93 11.82 11.16
N ILE A 57 1.08 10.56 11.56
CA ILE A 57 1.23 10.16 12.97
C ILE A 57 2.59 9.54 13.31
N GLY A 58 3.48 9.35 12.33
CA GLY A 58 4.77 8.67 12.52
C GLY A 58 5.57 9.18 13.73
N ARG A 59 5.72 10.49 13.89
CA ARG A 59 6.44 11.11 15.02
C ARG A 59 5.68 11.09 16.35
N LYS A 60 4.36 10.88 16.34
CA LYS A 60 3.53 10.79 17.54
C LYS A 60 3.54 9.39 18.13
N VAL A 61 3.60 8.39 17.25
CA VAL A 61 3.46 6.97 17.59
C VAL A 61 4.82 6.29 17.81
N VAL A 62 5.85 6.66 17.02
CA VAL A 62 7.19 6.08 17.13
C VAL A 62 8.05 6.98 18.03
N VAL A 63 8.07 6.66 19.34
CA VAL A 63 8.81 7.38 20.39
C VAL A 63 9.53 6.36 21.27
N PRO A 64 10.82 6.54 21.64
CA PRO A 64 11.71 7.67 21.35
C PRO A 64 12.58 7.50 20.08
N GLY A 65 12.45 6.39 19.35
CA GLY A 65 13.30 6.06 18.19
C GLY A 65 13.00 6.83 16.89
N LEU A 66 13.87 6.65 15.88
CA LEU A 66 13.64 7.15 14.52
C LEU A 66 12.78 6.20 13.67
N LEU A 67 12.76 4.91 14.03
CA LEU A 67 12.05 3.84 13.35
C LEU A 67 11.37 2.94 14.40
N PRO A 68 10.31 2.20 14.02
CA PRO A 68 9.69 1.17 14.84
C PRO A 68 10.70 0.15 15.37
N GLU A 69 10.49 -0.30 16.61
CA GLU A 69 11.35 -1.30 17.25
C GLU A 69 11.11 -2.71 16.68
N TYR A 70 11.94 -3.66 17.12
CA TYR A 70 11.82 -5.06 16.72
C TYR A 70 10.41 -5.62 17.01
N ALA A 71 9.86 -6.34 16.03
CA ALA A 71 8.51 -6.90 16.05
C ALA A 71 7.36 -5.88 16.12
N ALA A 72 7.62 -4.61 15.81
CA ALA A 72 6.56 -3.62 15.62
C ALA A 72 5.60 -4.03 14.49
N ALA A 73 4.32 -3.69 14.64
CA ALA A 73 3.29 -3.98 13.65
C ALA A 73 2.23 -2.87 13.61
N ALA A 74 1.75 -2.54 12.42
CA ALA A 74 0.59 -1.68 12.21
C ALA A 74 -0.56 -2.50 11.62
N PHE A 75 -1.77 -2.26 12.09
CA PHE A 75 -2.97 -2.93 11.63
C PHE A 75 -3.97 -1.87 11.17
N VAL A 76 -4.60 -2.10 10.02
CA VAL A 76 -5.67 -1.28 9.49
C VAL A 76 -6.90 -2.16 9.39
N GLU A 77 -7.94 -1.81 10.14
CA GLU A 77 -9.20 -2.51 10.12
C GLU A 77 -10.22 -1.70 9.33
N LEU A 78 -10.96 -2.37 8.45
CA LEU A 78 -12.11 -1.82 7.74
C LEU A 78 -13.39 -2.20 8.48
N TRP A 79 -14.23 -1.20 8.75
CA TRP A 79 -15.50 -1.34 9.43
C TRP A 79 -16.62 -0.75 8.57
N LEU A 80 -17.80 -1.36 8.62
CA LEU A 80 -19.01 -0.85 7.97
C LEU A 80 -20.11 -0.72 9.03
N ASP A 81 -20.62 0.49 9.22
CA ASP A 81 -21.88 0.66 9.94
C ASP A 81 -23.01 0.20 9.03
N GLU A 82 -23.66 -0.91 9.38
CA GLU A 82 -24.77 -1.47 8.58
C GLU A 82 -26.06 -0.64 8.67
N THR A 83 -26.21 0.18 9.71
CA THR A 83 -27.38 1.06 9.90
C THR A 83 -27.32 2.26 8.97
N GLU A 84 -26.17 2.91 8.92
CA GLU A 84 -25.93 4.10 8.08
C GLU A 84 -25.31 3.76 6.72
N ASN A 85 -24.94 2.49 6.51
CA ASN A 85 -24.20 2.00 5.35
C ASN A 85 -22.90 2.79 5.11
N LYS A 86 -22.25 3.20 6.21
CA LYS A 86 -21.12 4.12 6.19
C LYS A 86 -19.81 3.41 6.57
N PRO A 87 -18.77 3.49 5.73
CA PRO A 87 -17.50 2.81 5.99
C PRO A 87 -16.57 3.64 6.87
N TYR A 88 -15.85 2.96 7.74
CA TYR A 88 -14.87 3.50 8.66
C TYR A 88 -13.59 2.68 8.63
N PHE A 89 -12.49 3.26 9.11
CA PHE A 89 -11.27 2.53 9.39
C PHE A 89 -10.78 2.77 10.82
N LYS A 90 -9.99 1.83 11.31
CA LYS A 90 -9.31 1.89 12.60
C LYS A 90 -7.85 1.49 12.42
N VAL A 91 -6.93 2.24 13.02
CA VAL A 91 -5.50 1.95 12.98
C VAL A 91 -5.04 1.55 14.37
N MET A 92 -4.47 0.36 14.45
CA MET A 92 -3.84 -0.16 15.66
C MET A 92 -2.33 -0.28 15.45
N TYR A 93 -1.58 -0.18 16.54
CA TYR A 93 -0.14 -0.29 16.53
C TYR A 93 0.35 -1.14 17.70
N ARG A 94 1.42 -1.89 17.44
CA ARG A 94 2.27 -2.58 18.41
C ARG A 94 3.67 -2.01 18.26
N SER A 95 4.25 -1.50 19.34
CA SER A 95 5.56 -0.81 19.29
C SER A 95 6.74 -1.77 19.21
N ASP A 96 6.64 -2.91 19.88
CA ASP A 96 7.72 -3.87 20.07
C ASP A 96 7.21 -5.25 20.50
N GLU A 97 8.13 -6.22 20.65
CA GLU A 97 7.84 -7.59 21.06
C GLU A 97 7.17 -7.73 22.44
N ASN A 98 7.35 -6.77 23.35
CA ASN A 98 6.80 -6.80 24.71
C ASN A 98 5.51 -5.98 24.85
N SER A 99 5.24 -5.10 23.89
CA SER A 99 4.04 -4.25 23.86
C SER A 99 2.77 -4.99 23.44
N GLY A 100 1.64 -4.54 23.98
CA GLY A 100 0.31 -4.90 23.48
C GLY A 100 -0.06 -4.14 22.21
N ILE A 101 -1.23 -4.47 21.64
CA ILE A 101 -1.81 -3.78 20.48
C ILE A 101 -2.75 -2.67 20.98
N TYR A 102 -2.57 -1.43 20.53
CA TYR A 102 -3.38 -0.29 20.95
C TYR A 102 -3.78 0.62 19.78
N SER A 103 -4.90 1.34 19.96
CA SER A 103 -5.46 2.25 18.95
C SER A 103 -4.64 3.52 18.83
N VAL A 104 -4.31 3.88 17.59
CA VAL A 104 -3.65 5.14 17.22
C VAL A 104 -4.49 5.99 16.26
N THR A 105 -5.72 5.57 15.96
CA THR A 105 -6.63 6.28 15.05
C THR A 105 -6.82 7.75 15.45
N LYS A 106 -6.97 8.01 16.75
CA LYS A 106 -7.19 9.36 17.31
C LYS A 106 -6.08 10.35 17.00
N GLU A 107 -4.88 9.88 16.66
CA GLU A 107 -3.74 10.74 16.36
C GLU A 107 -3.78 11.32 14.95
N ILE A 108 -4.61 10.74 14.08
CA ILE A 108 -4.73 11.07 12.65
C ILE A 108 -5.60 12.34 12.50
N GLU A 109 -5.07 13.32 11.77
CA GLU A 109 -5.82 14.55 11.47
C GLU A 109 -7.06 14.24 10.62
N GLY A 110 -8.20 14.83 11.00
CA GLY A 110 -9.49 14.55 10.36
C GLY A 110 -10.27 13.40 10.97
N CYS A 111 -9.66 12.63 11.89
CA CYS A 111 -10.35 11.66 12.72
C CYS A 111 -10.70 12.35 14.05
N SER A 112 -11.99 12.50 14.36
CA SER A 112 -12.54 13.32 15.47
C SER A 112 -12.18 12.84 16.89
N GLY A 113 -10.96 12.35 17.13
CA GLY A 113 -10.45 11.83 18.40
C GLY A 113 -10.96 10.44 18.77
N GLY A 114 -11.80 9.81 17.95
CA GLY A 114 -12.35 8.48 18.18
C GLY A 114 -11.46 7.33 17.70
N ASP A 115 -11.84 6.11 18.08
CA ASP A 115 -11.17 4.87 17.64
C ASP A 115 -11.48 4.49 16.19
N PHE A 116 -12.59 4.99 15.66
CA PHE A 116 -13.02 4.82 14.28
C PHE A 116 -12.95 6.16 13.55
N CYS A 117 -12.51 6.12 12.31
CA CYS A 117 -12.40 7.29 11.46
C CYS A 117 -13.10 7.06 10.12
N ASP A 118 -13.69 8.11 9.57
CA ASP A 118 -14.36 8.06 8.28
C ASP A 118 -13.38 7.58 7.19
N LEU A 119 -13.75 6.55 6.43
CA LEU A 119 -12.89 5.97 5.40
C LEU A 119 -12.47 7.01 4.34
N ASP A 120 -13.24 8.07 4.14
CA ASP A 120 -12.89 9.15 3.21
C ASP A 120 -11.62 9.90 3.62
N VAL A 121 -11.27 9.94 4.92
CA VAL A 121 -9.98 10.49 5.36
C VAL A 121 -8.84 9.64 4.81
N PHE A 122 -8.94 8.31 4.90
CA PHE A 122 -7.94 7.39 4.36
C PHE A 122 -7.85 7.50 2.83
N ARG A 123 -8.98 7.52 2.13
CA ARG A 123 -9.04 7.68 0.66
C ARG A 123 -8.40 8.98 0.19
N LYS A 124 -8.65 10.10 0.89
CA LYS A 124 -8.02 11.39 0.58
C LYS A 124 -6.49 11.33 0.72
N LEU A 125 -5.98 10.68 1.75
CA LEU A 125 -4.54 10.46 1.91
C LEU A 125 -3.98 9.57 0.80
N ALA A 126 -4.70 8.51 0.43
CA ALA A 126 -4.31 7.63 -0.68
C ALA A 126 -4.22 8.40 -1.99
N ILE A 127 -5.22 9.23 -2.33
CA ILE A 127 -5.19 10.08 -3.53
C ILE A 127 -4.03 11.07 -3.47
N LYS A 128 -3.84 11.75 -2.33
CA LYS A 128 -2.76 12.73 -2.13
C LYS A 128 -1.38 12.13 -2.38
N PHE A 129 -1.16 10.88 -1.96
CA PHE A 129 0.14 10.21 -2.05
C PHE A 129 0.25 9.25 -3.23
N LYS A 130 -0.77 9.16 -4.09
CA LYS A 130 -0.72 8.35 -5.31
C LYS A 130 0.45 8.79 -6.20
N PRO A 131 1.29 7.85 -6.67
CA PRO A 131 2.29 8.15 -7.68
C PRO A 131 1.66 8.78 -8.93
N ASP A 132 2.33 9.76 -9.52
CA ASP A 132 1.82 10.46 -10.71
C ASP A 132 1.95 9.60 -11.99
N LYS A 133 2.78 8.55 -11.92
CA LYS A 133 3.02 7.56 -13.00
C LYS A 133 3.04 6.14 -12.42
N PRO A 134 2.89 5.09 -13.25
CA PRO A 134 3.11 3.71 -12.81
C PRO A 134 4.50 3.53 -12.22
N MET A 135 4.63 2.71 -11.17
CA MET A 135 5.91 2.50 -10.47
C MET A 135 7.03 1.97 -11.37
N ALA A 136 6.70 1.13 -12.36
CA ALA A 136 7.66 0.66 -13.36
C ALA A 136 8.43 1.81 -14.00
N GLN A 137 7.77 2.92 -14.36
CA GLN A 137 8.42 4.07 -14.99
C GLN A 137 9.38 4.83 -14.04
N TYR A 138 9.18 4.74 -12.73
CA TYR A 138 10.11 5.31 -11.76
C TYR A 138 11.30 4.38 -11.50
N CYS A 139 11.10 3.06 -11.59
CA CYS A 139 12.15 2.05 -11.43
C CYS A 139 13.03 1.91 -12.68
N GLU A 140 12.45 2.12 -13.86
CA GLU A 140 13.09 1.99 -15.17
C GLU A 140 13.62 3.33 -15.72
N ALA A 141 13.64 4.38 -14.90
CA ALA A 141 14.24 5.64 -15.29
C ALA A 141 15.73 5.41 -15.57
N GLU A 142 16.14 5.59 -16.84
CA GLU A 142 17.56 5.58 -17.19
C GLU A 142 18.27 6.62 -16.32
N LEU A 143 19.33 6.21 -15.61
CA LEU A 143 20.20 7.09 -14.84
C LEU A 143 21.06 7.93 -15.80
N ASN A 144 20.45 8.71 -16.69
CA ASN A 144 21.17 9.57 -17.62
C ASN A 144 21.29 10.96 -17.03
N VAL A 145 22.40 11.17 -16.31
CA VAL A 145 22.98 12.52 -16.13
C VAL A 145 24.41 12.49 -16.68
N GLU A 146 24.50 12.94 -17.94
CA GLU A 146 25.57 13.75 -18.54
C GLU A 146 27.04 13.36 -18.26
N ALA A 147 27.56 12.39 -19.00
CA ALA A 147 28.95 12.47 -19.46
C ALA A 147 28.94 13.25 -20.79
N ASN A 148 29.21 14.56 -20.72
CA ASN A 148 29.53 15.37 -21.89
C ASN A 148 30.80 14.79 -22.54
N GLY A 149 30.61 14.05 -23.63
CA GLY A 149 31.67 13.41 -24.39
C GLY A 149 31.14 13.00 -25.76
N SER A 150 31.13 13.96 -26.67
CA SER A 150 30.91 13.75 -28.09
C SER A 150 31.74 12.56 -28.62
N SER A 151 31.07 11.53 -29.13
CA SER A 151 31.50 10.87 -30.37
C SER A 151 30.35 10.09 -30.98
N THR A 152 29.93 10.55 -32.16
CA THR A 152 29.22 9.75 -33.16
C THR A 152 29.88 8.40 -33.35
N ASN A 153 29.09 7.31 -33.31
CA ASN A 153 29.23 6.17 -34.22
C ASN A 153 27.99 5.28 -34.08
N ALA A 154 27.25 5.14 -35.18
CA ALA A 154 26.24 4.11 -35.33
C ALA A 154 26.91 2.73 -35.39
N ALA A 155 26.47 1.80 -34.54
CA ALA A 155 26.84 0.39 -34.59
C ALA A 155 25.67 -0.50 -34.15
N VAL A 156 24.66 -0.57 -34.99
CA VAL A 156 24.21 -1.79 -35.68
C VAL A 156 24.51 -3.16 -35.02
N TRP A 157 23.41 -3.91 -34.77
CA TRP A 157 23.19 -5.36 -34.55
C TRP A 157 23.70 -6.06 -33.27
N SER A 158 22.75 -6.53 -32.44
CA SER A 158 22.44 -7.97 -32.31
C SER A 158 21.16 -8.17 -31.47
N ILE A 159 20.07 -8.59 -32.12
CA ILE A 159 18.87 -9.07 -31.44
C ILE A 159 19.13 -10.52 -31.07
N SER A 160 19.45 -10.80 -29.81
CA SER A 160 19.26 -12.14 -29.24
C SER A 160 17.80 -12.29 -28.88
N VAL A 161 16.99 -12.79 -29.82
CA VAL A 161 15.64 -13.28 -29.52
C VAL A 161 15.81 -14.50 -28.63
N LEU A 162 15.62 -14.36 -27.32
CA LEU A 162 15.29 -15.49 -26.46
C LEU A 162 13.84 -15.85 -26.75
N VAL A 163 13.65 -16.80 -27.67
CA VAL A 163 12.35 -17.45 -27.88
C VAL A 163 12.07 -18.27 -26.63
N LEU A 164 11.29 -17.72 -25.70
CA LEU A 164 10.66 -18.50 -24.64
C LEU A 164 9.38 -19.10 -25.23
N SER A 165 9.49 -20.31 -25.78
CA SER A 165 8.33 -21.10 -26.18
C SER A 165 7.57 -21.54 -24.93
N VAL A 166 6.58 -20.73 -24.52
CA VAL A 166 5.52 -21.18 -23.61
C VAL A 166 4.62 -22.12 -24.40
N LEU A 167 4.84 -23.43 -24.22
CA LEU A 167 3.93 -24.45 -24.71
C LEU A 167 2.65 -24.40 -23.87
N PHE A 168 1.57 -23.90 -24.48
CA PHE A 168 0.22 -24.10 -23.97
C PHE A 168 -0.16 -25.56 -24.20
N PHE A 169 -0.28 -26.34 -23.12
CA PHE A 169 -1.03 -27.59 -23.18
C PHE A 169 -2.52 -27.24 -23.20
N ASN A 170 -3.15 -27.49 -24.35
CA ASN A 170 -4.60 -27.57 -24.41
C ASN A 170 -5.06 -28.80 -23.61
N LYS A 171 -6.05 -28.56 -22.78
CA LYS A 171 -6.80 -29.57 -22.05
C LYS A 171 -7.80 -30.20 -23.02
N ASP A 172 -7.64 -31.48 -23.33
CA ASP A 172 -8.70 -32.28 -23.93
C ASP A 172 -9.34 -33.17 -22.86
N ALA A 173 -10.68 -33.04 -22.79
CA ALA A 173 -11.71 -33.92 -22.23
C ALA A 173 -11.43 -34.67 -20.92
#